data_AF-A0A8J1T5Z2-F1
#
_entry.id   AF-A0A8J1T5Z2-F1
#
_cell.length_a   1.000
_cell.length_b   1.000
_cell.length_c   1.000
_cell.angle_alpha   90.00
_cell.angle_beta   90.00
_cell.angle_gamma   90.00
#
_symmetry.space_group_name_H-M   'P 1'
#
loop_
_entity.id
_entity.type
_entity.pdbx_description
1 polymer ?
#
loop_
_entity_poly.entity_id
_entity_poly.type
_entity_poly.pdbx_seq_one_letter_code
_entity_poly.pdbx_strand_id
1 'polypeptide(L)'
;MACSNNDHEYSDSSAGEDETQSQIPSAQRTWDKLFETLQELPKDVYIERLLSLCEHSNLSIDGFRDYLLIRARMERSETPKFKLIARKGGRSEDRKSKLASDCYALYQFTEGNSVADLMSIFTKTPIVDNEHTSRFARSFISNDDVCDPDSINQHSQPTTSTHFSMMETMMSYIFTIKGTCAEISQTLELQNAEIKDLQKQIKQYKQSEQTIRDCEAKAKNELKHVKLLLKEREHEVSEFKSKMQSYENDVKQRLNALEGKVGTVHKNVNELKDTYSRKRFVSTANQHETMDATDPTSPVPDICTSPNDHNSMSSSPQQKTTNSSAKQSSVNADTTKERGDNMAKPDSSKRVRTTPTTSEGKRTPSSPCEHSFCLAATTKVNTIPVVTSYRQESNDTAVTNNDDEGEHDIGFSGYQRPRNRRQNIKRLFVSRLRSKLPFGDLSKKIQSFALSKGVTITFVRLLKTYTSNFGLTHSYSLRINVLAQHSHSVLDDQHFWPDGVLCKEWIPNYKSNTEQDNSWE
;
A
#
# COMPACT_ATOMS: atom_id res chain seq x y z
N MET A 1 8.73 -63.96 -5.26
CA MET A 1 9.97 -64.73 -5.00
C MET A 1 10.89 -64.44 -6.18
N ALA A 2 12.07 -63.85 -6.07
CA ALA A 2 13.03 -63.76 -4.98
C ALA A 2 13.63 -62.34 -4.85
N CYS A 3 14.11 -62.05 -3.65
CA CYS A 3 14.68 -60.80 -3.19
C CYS A 3 16.10 -60.59 -3.72
N SER A 4 16.50 -59.33 -3.94
CA SER A 4 17.90 -58.94 -4.02
C SER A 4 18.16 -57.90 -2.95
N ASN A 5 18.91 -58.32 -1.93
CA ASN A 5 19.41 -57.52 -0.83
C ASN A 5 20.58 -56.67 -1.33
N ASN A 6 20.54 -55.37 -1.06
CA ASN A 6 21.75 -54.56 -1.00
C ASN A 6 21.84 -54.01 0.42
N ASP A 7 22.69 -54.68 1.21
CA ASP A 7 23.22 -54.21 2.47
C ASP A 7 24.18 -53.04 2.18
N HIS A 8 23.89 -51.87 2.76
CA HIS A 8 24.87 -50.81 2.92
C HIS A 8 24.95 -50.45 4.40
N GLU A 9 26.05 -50.92 4.97
CA GLU A 9 26.51 -50.66 6.33
C GLU A 9 26.85 -49.18 6.54
N TYR A 10 26.41 -48.67 7.70
CA TYR A 10 27.04 -47.70 8.59
C TYR A 10 27.95 -46.60 8.00
N SER A 11 27.51 -45.36 8.22
CA SER A 11 28.39 -44.35 8.85
C SER A 11 27.58 -43.50 9.80
N ASP A 12 27.73 -43.87 11.07
CA ASP A 12 27.42 -43.11 12.26
C ASP A 12 28.24 -41.80 12.24
N SER A 13 27.55 -40.66 12.30
CA SER A 13 28.16 -39.35 12.52
C SER A 13 27.26 -38.57 13.45
N SER A 14 27.43 -38.94 14.72
CA SER A 14 27.18 -38.16 15.91
C SER A 14 27.88 -36.78 15.89
N ALA A 15 27.31 -35.86 16.66
CA ALA A 15 27.81 -34.54 17.07
C ALA A 15 27.52 -33.35 16.14
N GLY A 16 26.36 -32.75 16.38
CA GLY A 16 26.04 -31.38 16.05
C GLY A 16 24.85 -30.96 16.92
N GLU A 17 25.13 -30.61 18.18
CA GLU A 17 24.18 -29.90 19.05
C GLU A 17 23.88 -28.55 18.41
N ASP A 18 22.89 -28.53 17.52
CA ASP A 18 22.41 -27.29 16.91
C ASP A 18 21.46 -26.65 17.93
N GLU A 19 21.96 -25.60 18.55
CA GLU A 19 21.26 -24.69 19.44
C GLU A 19 19.86 -24.40 18.87
N THR A 20 18.85 -25.02 19.48
CA THR A 20 17.47 -24.57 19.34
C THR A 20 17.31 -23.27 20.14
N GLN A 21 17.96 -22.21 19.65
CA GLN A 21 17.58 -20.85 19.97
C GLN A 21 16.13 -20.69 19.55
N SER A 22 15.26 -20.80 20.56
CA SER A 22 13.89 -20.28 20.58
C SER A 22 13.83 -19.06 19.67
N GLN A 23 13.13 -19.20 18.53
CA GLN A 23 12.92 -18.12 17.59
C GLN A 23 12.07 -17.06 18.29
N ILE A 24 12.74 -16.14 18.98
CA ILE A 24 12.17 -14.88 19.45
C ILE A 24 11.46 -14.25 18.23
N PRO A 25 10.19 -13.82 18.35
CA PRO A 25 9.44 -13.26 17.23
C PRO A 25 10.25 -12.19 16.51
N SER A 26 10.33 -12.25 15.17
CA SER A 26 11.15 -11.37 14.32
C SER A 26 10.99 -9.87 14.62
N ALA A 27 9.83 -9.47 15.15
CA ALA A 27 9.56 -8.12 15.63
C ALA A 27 10.45 -7.70 16.81
N GLN A 28 10.71 -8.58 17.78
CA GLN A 28 11.48 -8.25 18.97
C GLN A 28 12.97 -8.03 18.65
N ARG A 29 13.56 -8.86 17.78
CA ARG A 29 14.92 -8.63 17.24
C ARG A 29 15.05 -7.30 16.49
N THR A 30 13.95 -6.81 15.91
CA THR A 30 13.94 -5.51 15.21
C THR A 30 13.93 -4.36 16.22
N TRP A 31 13.19 -4.50 17.32
CA TRP A 31 13.15 -3.51 18.39
C TRP A 31 14.42 -3.44 19.22
N ASP A 32 15.11 -4.56 19.45
CA ASP A 32 16.39 -4.57 20.16
C ASP A 32 17.45 -3.76 19.39
N LYS A 33 17.54 -3.96 18.06
CA LYS A 33 18.42 -3.15 17.20
C LYS A 33 18.05 -1.67 17.21
N LEU A 34 16.75 -1.36 17.15
CA LEU A 34 16.28 0.02 17.23
C LEU A 34 16.65 0.66 18.57
N PHE A 35 16.49 -0.08 19.67
CA PHE A 35 16.88 0.34 21.01
C PHE A 35 18.37 0.66 21.08
N GLU A 36 19.25 -0.25 20.63
CA GLU A 36 20.70 -0.04 20.57
C GLU A 36 21.07 1.22 19.79
N THR A 37 20.45 1.45 18.63
CA THR A 37 20.75 2.63 17.80
C THR A 37 20.32 3.97 18.41
N LEU A 38 19.45 3.94 19.41
CA LEU A 38 18.89 5.13 20.05
C LEU A 38 19.51 5.42 21.43
N GLN A 39 20.43 4.59 21.90
CA GLN A 39 21.08 4.77 23.20
C GLN A 39 21.91 6.05 23.27
N GLU A 40 21.94 6.66 24.46
CA GLU A 40 22.77 7.82 24.81
C GLU A 40 22.54 9.08 23.96
N LEU A 41 21.46 9.13 23.17
CA LEU A 41 21.13 10.30 22.37
C LEU A 41 20.45 11.40 23.21
N PRO A 42 20.79 12.68 22.99
CA PRO A 42 20.02 13.81 23.51
C PRO A 42 18.56 13.75 23.06
N LYS A 43 17.62 14.27 23.86
CA LYS A 43 16.16 14.17 23.61
C LYS A 43 15.76 14.53 22.18
N ASP A 44 16.20 15.67 21.67
CA ASP A 44 15.79 16.16 20.35
C ASP A 44 16.32 15.26 19.23
N VAL A 45 17.58 14.81 19.36
CA VAL A 45 18.24 13.89 18.43
C VAL A 45 17.59 12.50 18.49
N TYR A 46 17.24 12.02 19.69
CA TYR A 46 16.52 10.75 19.88
C TYR A 46 15.18 10.77 19.15
N ILE A 47 14.41 11.85 19.34
CA ILE A 47 13.08 12.00 18.73
C ILE A 47 13.21 12.05 17.20
N GLU A 48 14.09 12.89 16.67
CA GLU A 48 14.32 12.99 15.23
C GLU A 48 14.77 11.65 14.63
N ARG A 49 15.71 10.97 15.30
CA ARG A 49 16.24 9.68 14.86
C ARG A 49 15.18 8.58 14.88
N LEU A 50 14.38 8.49 15.94
CA LEU A 50 13.27 7.54 16.05
C LEU A 50 12.22 7.79 14.96
N LEU A 51 11.87 9.06 14.71
CA LEU A 51 10.92 9.42 13.65
C LEU A 51 11.43 9.01 12.26
N SER A 52 12.72 9.20 12.00
CA SER A 52 13.38 8.79 10.76
C SER A 52 13.41 7.27 10.60
N LEU A 53 13.82 6.53 11.64
CA LEU A 53 13.92 5.06 11.60
C LEU A 53 12.57 4.36 11.51
N CYS A 54 11.51 4.95 12.06
CA CYS A 54 10.14 4.44 11.95
C CYS A 54 9.41 4.93 10.69
N GLU A 55 10.09 5.55 9.73
CA GLU A 55 9.51 6.11 8.50
C GLU A 55 8.30 7.02 8.76
N HIS A 56 8.30 7.71 9.90
CA HIS A 56 7.16 8.49 10.39
C HIS A 56 5.84 7.69 10.51
N SER A 57 5.88 6.37 10.70
CA SER A 57 4.72 5.52 10.92
C SER A 57 4.27 5.57 12.38
N ASN A 58 3.03 6.02 12.63
CA ASN A 58 2.44 6.01 13.98
C ASN A 58 2.42 4.61 14.59
N LEU A 59 2.15 3.59 13.78
CA LEU A 59 2.05 2.20 14.24
C LEU A 59 3.40 1.64 14.67
N SER A 60 4.48 2.00 13.96
CA SER A 60 5.83 1.55 14.31
C SER A 60 6.31 2.20 15.61
N ILE A 61 6.03 3.50 15.79
CA ILE A 61 6.37 4.22 17.02
C ILE A 61 5.53 3.70 18.20
N ASP A 62 4.23 3.47 18.01
CA ASP A 62 3.37 2.84 19.03
C ASP A 62 3.88 1.43 19.41
N GLY A 63 4.30 0.63 18.43
CA GLY A 63 4.88 -0.70 18.69
C GLY A 63 6.20 -0.65 19.48
N PHE A 64 7.08 0.29 19.15
CA PHE A 64 8.32 0.49 19.90
C PHE A 64 8.07 1.03 21.32
N ARG A 65 7.05 1.89 21.48
CA ARG A 65 6.60 2.40 22.78
C ARG A 65 6.11 1.26 23.69
N ASP A 66 5.33 0.34 23.14
CA ASP A 66 4.87 -0.85 23.89
C ASP A 66 6.03 -1.77 24.27
N TYR A 67 7.01 -1.95 23.37
CA TYR A 67 8.25 -2.68 23.66
C TYR A 67 9.01 -2.06 24.84
N LEU A 68 9.21 -0.73 24.84
CA LEU A 68 9.88 -0.02 25.94
C LEU A 68 9.12 -0.14 27.27
N LEU A 69 7.79 -0.13 27.24
CA LEU A 69 6.97 -0.35 28.44
C LEU A 69 7.16 -1.76 29.01
N ILE A 70 7.13 -2.78 28.15
CA ILE A 70 7.34 -4.17 28.58
C ILE A 70 8.73 -4.29 29.20
N ARG A 71 9.75 -3.75 28.54
CA ARG A 71 11.12 -3.73 29.03
C ARG A 71 11.25 -3.03 30.38
N ALA A 72 10.66 -1.84 30.53
CA ALA A 72 10.61 -1.13 31.82
C ALA A 72 9.99 -1.98 32.93
N ARG A 73 8.87 -2.66 32.66
CA ARG A 73 8.23 -3.55 33.65
C ARG A 73 9.07 -4.76 34.04
N MET A 74 9.92 -5.25 33.12
CA MET A 74 10.82 -6.35 33.40
C MET A 74 12.04 -5.91 34.20
N GLU A 75 12.60 -4.73 33.88
CA GLU A 75 13.84 -4.23 34.47
C GLU A 75 13.62 -3.46 35.78
N ARG A 76 12.44 -2.86 35.99
CA ARG A 76 12.13 -1.99 37.13
C ARG A 76 10.82 -2.39 37.80
N SER A 77 10.90 -2.78 39.08
CA SER A 77 9.74 -3.09 39.92
C SER A 77 8.84 -1.89 40.20
N GLU A 78 9.38 -0.67 40.11
CA GLU A 78 8.68 0.60 40.32
C GLU A 78 7.83 1.04 39.12
N THR A 79 7.85 0.29 38.01
CA THR A 79 7.10 0.65 36.82
C THR A 79 5.59 0.69 37.11
N PRO A 80 4.89 1.80 36.81
CA PRO A 80 3.47 1.88 37.10
C PRO A 80 2.67 0.79 36.36
N LYS A 81 1.77 0.12 37.10
CA LYS A 81 0.85 -0.92 36.57
C LYS A 81 -0.36 -0.31 35.82
N PHE A 82 -0.20 0.87 35.26
CA PHE A 82 -1.23 1.61 34.56
C PHE A 82 -1.12 1.41 33.03
N LYS A 83 -2.19 1.71 32.29
CA LYS A 83 -2.13 1.72 30.82
C LYS A 83 -1.47 3.00 30.36
N LEU A 84 -0.75 2.93 29.25
CA LEU A 84 -0.26 4.13 28.56
C LEU A 84 -1.43 4.96 28.06
N ILE A 85 -1.43 6.26 28.35
CA ILE A 85 -2.41 7.21 27.81
C ILE A 85 -2.05 7.46 26.34
N ALA A 86 -3.02 7.36 25.44
CA ALA A 86 -2.91 8.01 24.15
C ALA A 86 -3.08 9.53 24.36
N ARG A 87 -1.98 10.27 24.51
CA ARG A 87 -2.04 11.73 24.75
C ARG A 87 -2.78 12.38 23.58
N LYS A 88 -3.98 12.92 23.83
CA LYS A 88 -4.67 13.76 22.85
C LYS A 88 -3.84 15.02 22.70
N GLY A 89 -3.26 15.22 21.52
CA GLY A 89 -2.37 16.34 21.29
C GLY A 89 -3.04 17.67 21.57
N GLY A 90 -2.34 18.57 22.27
CA GLY A 90 -2.61 20.00 22.15
C GLY A 90 -2.51 20.42 20.68
N ARG A 91 -3.23 21.47 20.28
CA ARG A 91 -3.41 21.89 18.87
C ARG A 91 -2.11 22.11 18.06
N SER A 92 -0.95 22.16 18.72
CA SER A 92 0.32 22.61 18.12
C SER A 92 1.31 21.49 17.76
N GLU A 93 1.19 20.28 18.30
CA GLU A 93 2.21 19.23 18.11
C GLU A 93 1.66 18.02 17.39
N ASP A 94 2.43 17.51 16.41
CA ASP A 94 2.12 16.28 15.71
C ASP A 94 2.05 15.10 16.70
N ARG A 95 1.07 14.21 16.48
CA ARG A 95 0.89 13.00 17.27
C ARG A 95 2.16 12.16 17.31
N LYS A 96 2.90 12.11 16.19
CA LYS A 96 4.14 11.35 16.05
C LYS A 96 5.22 11.83 17.03
N SER A 97 5.45 13.14 17.10
CA SER A 97 6.44 13.74 17.99
C SER A 97 6.12 13.47 19.46
N LYS A 98 4.84 13.45 19.83
CA LYS A 98 4.41 13.08 21.19
C LYS A 98 4.71 11.62 21.49
N LEU A 99 4.37 10.71 20.59
CA LEU A 99 4.66 9.29 20.75
C LEU A 99 6.17 9.04 20.85
N ALA A 100 6.98 9.72 20.04
CA ALA A 100 8.43 9.65 20.12
C ALA A 100 8.97 10.23 21.44
N SER A 101 8.39 11.33 21.94
CA SER A 101 8.73 11.86 23.27
C SER A 101 8.31 10.90 24.40
N ASP A 102 7.22 10.15 24.26
CA ASP A 102 6.83 9.10 25.21
C ASP A 102 7.85 7.96 25.22
N CYS A 103 8.33 7.54 24.04
CA CYS A 103 9.42 6.55 23.92
C CYS A 103 10.68 7.04 24.63
N TYR A 104 11.06 8.31 24.45
CA TYR A 104 12.23 8.87 25.15
C TYR A 104 12.06 8.86 26.68
N ALA A 105 10.88 9.20 27.18
CA ALA A 105 10.59 9.17 28.62
C ALA A 105 10.66 7.74 29.18
N LEU A 106 10.15 6.74 28.45
CA LEU A 106 10.25 5.33 28.84
C LEU A 106 11.70 4.84 28.79
N TYR A 107 12.47 5.23 27.78
CA TYR A 107 13.89 4.91 27.65
C TYR A 107 14.72 5.47 28.81
N GLN A 108 14.53 6.76 29.14
CA GLN A 108 15.22 7.37 30.28
C GLN A 108 14.90 6.65 31.60
N PHE A 109 13.66 6.17 31.75
CA PHE A 109 13.27 5.40 32.91
C PHE A 109 13.89 3.99 32.95
N THR A 110 14.04 3.29 31.82
CA THR A 110 14.75 1.99 31.77
C THR A 110 16.20 2.14 32.22
N GLU A 111 16.88 3.21 31.78
CA GLU A 111 18.25 3.57 32.20
C GLU A 111 18.36 3.98 33.68
N GLY A 112 17.24 4.14 34.38
CA GLY A 112 17.20 4.49 35.81
C GLY A 112 17.28 5.98 36.08
N ASN A 113 17.16 6.80 35.05
CA ASN A 113 17.04 8.23 35.23
C ASN A 113 15.62 8.53 35.74
N SER A 114 15.52 9.32 36.81
CA SER A 114 14.23 9.76 37.35
C SER A 114 13.60 10.73 36.36
N VAL A 115 12.52 10.30 35.71
CA VAL A 115 11.78 11.15 34.77
C VAL A 115 10.55 11.69 35.50
N ALA A 116 10.60 12.98 35.88
CA ALA A 116 9.45 13.67 36.49
C ALA A 116 8.17 13.55 35.63
N ASP A 117 8.34 13.41 34.31
CA ASP A 117 7.26 13.26 33.34
C ASP A 117 6.73 11.83 33.18
N LEU A 118 7.27 10.81 33.86
CA LEU A 118 6.84 9.42 33.66
C LEU A 118 5.36 9.23 34.00
N MET A 119 4.88 9.83 35.08
CA MET A 119 3.45 9.73 35.46
C MET A 119 2.53 10.42 34.46
N SER A 120 3.05 11.32 33.61
CA SER A 120 2.25 12.02 32.58
C SER A 120 1.87 11.14 31.39
N ILE A 121 2.54 9.99 31.20
CA ILE A 121 2.24 9.02 30.13
C ILE A 121 1.33 7.86 30.59
N PHE A 122 1.02 7.74 31.88
CA PHE A 122 0.22 6.66 32.44
C PHE A 122 -1.18 7.12 32.88
N THR A 123 -2.19 6.28 32.68
CA THR A 123 -3.56 6.55 33.15
C THR A 123 -3.62 6.50 34.66
N LYS A 124 -4.43 7.36 35.30
CA LYS A 124 -4.76 7.18 36.74
C LYS A 124 -5.59 5.92 37.01
N THR A 125 -6.19 5.33 35.98
CA THR A 125 -7.00 4.11 36.09
C THR A 125 -6.07 2.89 36.14
N PRO A 126 -6.08 2.11 37.25
CA PRO A 126 -5.33 0.84 37.33
C PRO A 126 -5.71 -0.08 36.17
N ILE A 127 -4.74 -0.85 35.67
CA ILE A 127 -5.07 -2.05 34.91
C ILE A 127 -5.82 -2.93 35.92
N VAL A 128 -7.14 -3.02 35.75
CA VAL A 128 -7.92 -4.06 36.39
C VAL A 128 -7.49 -5.33 35.68
N ASP A 129 -6.42 -5.95 36.17
CA ASP A 129 -6.24 -7.37 35.96
C ASP A 129 -7.56 -8.00 36.39
N ASN A 130 -8.13 -8.84 35.54
CA ASN A 130 -9.44 -9.43 35.78
C ASN A 130 -9.31 -10.42 36.95
N GLU A 131 -9.20 -9.90 38.17
CA GLU A 131 -9.14 -10.57 39.46
C GLU A 131 -10.54 -11.05 39.81
N HIS A 132 -11.03 -12.06 39.09
CA HIS A 132 -12.16 -12.85 39.60
C HIS A 132 -11.76 -13.77 40.78
N THR A 133 -10.48 -13.75 41.20
CA THR A 133 -9.96 -14.58 42.30
C THR A 133 -9.61 -13.81 43.57
N SER A 134 -9.70 -12.47 43.59
CA SER A 134 -9.17 -11.62 44.68
C SER A 134 -10.22 -10.82 45.45
N ARG A 135 -11.51 -11.20 45.39
CA ARG A 135 -12.55 -10.63 46.26
C ARG A 135 -12.91 -11.48 47.47
N PHE A 136 -12.44 -12.71 47.56
CA PHE A 136 -12.69 -13.56 48.74
C PHE A 136 -11.65 -13.40 49.86
N ALA A 137 -10.47 -12.83 49.57
CA ALA A 137 -9.37 -12.73 50.55
C ALA A 137 -9.37 -11.42 51.37
N ARG A 138 -10.22 -10.44 51.07
CA ARG A 138 -10.23 -9.13 51.75
C ARG A 138 -11.39 -8.88 52.71
N SER A 139 -12.26 -9.85 52.97
CA SER A 139 -13.37 -9.70 53.93
C SER A 139 -13.19 -10.43 55.27
N PHE A 140 -12.01 -11.00 55.56
CA PHE A 140 -11.84 -11.85 56.76
C PHE A 140 -10.70 -11.44 57.72
N ILE A 141 -10.08 -10.26 57.52
CA ILE A 141 -9.12 -9.71 58.50
C ILE A 141 -9.45 -8.23 58.72
N SER A 142 -10.53 -7.99 59.45
CA SER A 142 -10.78 -6.72 60.14
C SER A 142 -11.59 -7.04 61.39
N ASN A 143 -10.90 -7.61 62.37
CA ASN A 143 -11.26 -7.61 63.77
C ASN A 143 -9.99 -7.21 64.54
N ASP A 144 -9.49 -6.01 64.27
CA ASP A 144 -8.61 -5.29 65.21
C ASP A 144 -9.52 -4.43 66.10
N ASP A 145 -10.35 -5.08 66.91
CA ASP A 145 -10.85 -4.45 68.14
C ASP A 145 -9.76 -4.66 69.19
N VAL A 146 -9.03 -3.59 69.42
CA VAL A 146 -8.07 -3.42 70.51
C VAL A 146 -8.86 -3.49 71.82
N CYS A 147 -8.98 -4.69 72.38
CA CYS A 147 -9.44 -4.88 73.75
C CYS A 147 -8.28 -4.65 74.72
N ASP A 148 -8.54 -3.68 75.60
CA ASP A 148 -7.82 -3.27 76.80
C ASP A 148 -7.29 -4.47 77.64
N PRO A 149 -5.99 -4.53 77.98
CA PRO A 149 -5.41 -5.69 78.66
C PRO A 149 -5.61 -5.74 80.20
N ASP A 150 -6.34 -4.81 80.82
CA ASP A 150 -6.36 -4.66 82.30
C ASP A 150 -7.61 -5.22 83.01
N SER A 151 -8.12 -6.39 82.64
CA SER A 151 -9.16 -7.08 83.42
C SER A 151 -8.91 -8.59 83.58
N ILE A 152 -7.81 -8.91 84.28
CA ILE A 152 -7.53 -10.25 84.79
C ILE A 152 -7.92 -10.30 86.27
N ASN A 153 -9.13 -10.77 86.57
CA ASN A 153 -9.39 -11.67 87.70
C ASN A 153 -10.86 -12.04 87.77
N GLN A 154 -11.23 -13.13 87.10
CA GLN A 154 -12.26 -14.02 87.63
C GLN A 154 -12.11 -15.41 87.00
N HIS A 155 -11.72 -16.34 87.88
CA HIS A 155 -11.46 -17.74 87.60
C HIS A 155 -12.80 -18.49 87.53
N SER A 156 -13.47 -18.43 86.39
CA SER A 156 -14.63 -19.27 86.09
C SER A 156 -14.21 -20.43 85.20
N GLN A 157 -14.38 -21.66 85.70
CA GLN A 157 -14.06 -22.87 84.97
C GLN A 157 -14.83 -22.94 83.65
N PRO A 158 -14.19 -23.38 82.55
CA PRO A 158 -14.85 -23.52 81.26
C PRO A 158 -15.93 -24.60 81.36
N THR A 159 -17.18 -24.17 81.36
CA THR A 159 -18.34 -25.05 81.26
C THR A 159 -18.30 -25.80 79.92
N THR A 160 -18.65 -27.08 79.90
CA THR A 160 -18.70 -27.99 78.73
C THR A 160 -19.37 -27.42 77.47
N SER A 161 -20.17 -26.36 77.61
CA SER A 161 -20.80 -25.60 76.52
C SER A 161 -19.81 -24.93 75.56
N THR A 162 -18.67 -24.42 76.03
CA THR A 162 -17.68 -23.73 75.16
C THR A 162 -16.94 -24.72 74.25
N HIS A 163 -16.63 -25.92 74.76
CA HIS A 163 -16.04 -27.00 73.96
C HIS A 163 -16.96 -27.46 72.84
N PHE A 164 -18.26 -27.53 73.07
CA PHE A 164 -19.23 -27.94 72.06
C PHE A 164 -19.33 -26.93 70.91
N SER A 165 -19.42 -25.63 71.23
CA SER A 165 -19.43 -24.55 70.22
C SER A 165 -18.15 -24.53 69.37
N MET A 166 -16.99 -24.78 69.99
CA MET A 166 -15.73 -24.91 69.25
C MET A 166 -15.75 -26.12 68.29
N MET A 167 -16.30 -27.25 68.72
CA MET A 167 -16.41 -28.45 67.89
C MET A 167 -17.38 -28.25 66.71
N GLU A 168 -18.53 -27.59 66.92
CA GLU A 168 -19.44 -27.22 65.83
C GLU A 168 -18.77 -26.30 64.81
N THR A 169 -18.01 -25.31 65.29
CA THR A 169 -17.25 -24.39 64.44
C THR A 169 -16.19 -25.13 63.63
N MET A 170 -15.41 -26.03 64.26
CA MET A 170 -14.43 -26.87 63.58
C MET A 170 -15.07 -27.78 62.53
N MET A 171 -16.21 -28.40 62.84
CA MET A 171 -16.94 -29.23 61.89
C MET A 171 -17.45 -28.42 60.69
N SER A 172 -17.98 -27.22 60.93
CA SER A 172 -18.37 -26.29 59.87
C SER A 172 -17.19 -25.96 58.95
N TYR A 173 -16.02 -25.61 59.52
CA TYR A 173 -14.80 -25.38 58.74
C TYR A 173 -14.37 -26.61 57.93
N ILE A 174 -14.44 -27.81 58.51
CA ILE A 174 -14.13 -29.05 57.78
C ILE A 174 -15.05 -29.24 56.57
N PHE A 175 -16.35 -28.95 56.71
CA PHE A 175 -17.29 -29.01 55.59
C PHE A 175 -16.99 -27.96 54.52
N THR A 176 -16.69 -26.73 54.90
CA THR A 176 -16.29 -25.67 53.96
C THR A 176 -15.01 -26.05 53.20
N ILE A 177 -13.98 -26.53 53.90
CA ILE A 177 -12.72 -26.96 53.28
C ILE A 177 -12.99 -28.09 52.28
N LYS A 178 -13.79 -29.10 52.65
CA LYS A 178 -14.16 -30.19 51.73
C LYS A 178 -14.89 -29.67 50.49
N GLY A 179 -15.81 -28.72 50.65
CA GLY A 179 -16.49 -28.06 49.52
C GLY A 179 -15.51 -27.37 48.59
N THR A 180 -14.63 -26.52 49.12
CA THR A 180 -13.62 -25.82 48.32
C THR A 180 -12.65 -26.76 47.61
N CYS A 181 -12.25 -27.87 48.26
CA CYS A 181 -11.40 -28.89 47.62
C CYS A 181 -12.09 -29.56 46.43
N ALA A 182 -13.41 -29.80 46.50
CA ALA A 182 -14.18 -30.40 45.40
C ALA A 182 -14.29 -29.43 44.22
N GLU A 183 -14.56 -28.15 44.48
CA GLU A 183 -14.61 -27.10 43.45
C GLU A 183 -13.26 -26.89 42.75
N ILE A 184 -12.16 -26.88 43.52
CA ILE A 184 -10.80 -26.80 42.97
C ILE A 184 -10.51 -28.02 42.08
N SER A 185 -10.88 -29.22 42.52
CA SER A 185 -10.68 -30.45 41.74
C SER A 185 -11.45 -30.41 40.42
N GLN A 186 -12.72 -29.98 40.44
CA GLN A 186 -13.52 -29.82 39.23
C GLN A 186 -12.94 -28.78 38.26
N THR A 187 -12.46 -27.65 38.81
CA THR A 187 -11.81 -26.59 38.02
C THR A 187 -10.55 -27.11 37.34
N LEU A 188 -9.74 -27.90 38.06
CA LEU A 188 -8.52 -28.50 37.55
C LEU A 188 -8.81 -29.51 36.43
N GLU A 189 -9.89 -30.29 36.53
CA GLU A 189 -10.33 -31.19 35.46
C GLU A 189 -10.74 -30.44 34.19
N LEU A 190 -11.52 -29.35 34.34
CA LEU A 190 -11.93 -28.50 33.21
C LEU A 190 -10.72 -27.83 32.54
N GLN A 191 -9.78 -27.29 33.32
CA GLN A 191 -8.55 -26.71 32.79
C GLN A 191 -7.69 -27.74 32.05
N ASN A 192 -7.59 -28.97 32.57
CA ASN A 192 -6.89 -30.06 31.88
C ASN A 192 -7.57 -30.47 30.57
N ALA A 193 -8.90 -30.44 30.50
CA ALA A 193 -9.64 -30.68 29.27
C ALA A 193 -9.38 -29.58 28.23
N GLU A 194 -9.39 -28.31 28.66
CA GLU A 194 -9.07 -27.16 27.80
C GLU A 194 -7.63 -27.24 27.27
N ILE A 195 -6.66 -27.57 28.12
CA ILE A 195 -5.25 -27.77 27.71
C ILE A 195 -5.14 -28.86 26.63
N LYS A 196 -5.86 -29.98 26.79
CA LYS A 196 -5.87 -31.06 25.79
C LYS A 196 -6.46 -30.60 24.46
N ASP A 197 -7.53 -29.81 24.47
CA ASP A 197 -8.12 -29.26 23.26
C ASP A 197 -7.17 -28.26 22.57
N LEU A 198 -6.56 -27.36 23.33
CA LEU A 198 -5.55 -26.42 22.81
C LEU A 198 -4.35 -27.15 22.20
N GLN A 199 -3.87 -28.23 22.82
CA GLN A 199 -2.81 -29.06 22.24
C GLN A 199 -3.22 -29.70 20.90
N LYS A 200 -4.48 -30.15 20.78
CA LYS A 200 -5.03 -30.67 19.53
C LYS A 200 -5.11 -29.60 18.46
N GLN A 201 -5.56 -28.40 18.81
CA GLN A 201 -5.59 -27.24 17.89
C GLN A 201 -4.19 -26.86 17.42
N ILE A 202 -3.20 -26.79 18.31
CA ILE A 202 -1.80 -26.51 17.96
C ILE A 202 -1.27 -27.54 16.94
N LYS A 203 -1.60 -28.83 17.12
CA LYS A 203 -1.20 -29.89 16.18
C LYS A 203 -1.82 -29.68 14.79
N GLN A 204 -3.10 -29.30 14.73
CA GLN A 204 -3.79 -29.00 13.47
C GLN A 204 -3.19 -27.76 12.79
N TYR A 205 -2.88 -26.70 13.54
CA TYR A 205 -2.25 -25.51 12.97
C TYR A 205 -0.87 -25.82 12.38
N LYS A 206 -0.03 -26.60 13.08
CA LYS A 206 1.27 -27.04 12.54
C LYS A 206 1.13 -27.82 11.24
N GLN A 207 0.13 -28.70 11.13
CA GLN A 207 -0.15 -29.43 9.89
C GLN A 207 -0.58 -28.48 8.77
N SER A 208 -1.47 -27.52 9.06
CA SER A 208 -1.89 -26.52 8.08
C SER A 208 -0.73 -25.64 7.61
N GLU A 209 0.17 -25.25 8.51
CA GLU A 209 1.35 -24.47 8.18
C GLU A 209 2.27 -25.23 7.22
N GLN A 210 2.49 -26.52 7.45
CA GLN A 210 3.27 -27.36 6.53
C GLN A 210 2.62 -27.42 5.14
N THR A 211 1.30 -27.61 5.05
CA THR A 211 0.62 -27.61 3.75
C THR A 211 0.75 -26.29 3.00
N ILE A 212 0.75 -25.16 3.73
CA ILE A 212 0.95 -23.83 3.13
C ILE A 212 2.38 -23.71 2.58
N ARG A 213 3.39 -24.17 3.33
CA ARG A 213 4.80 -24.19 2.87
C ARG A 213 4.97 -25.04 1.62
N ASP A 214 4.33 -26.21 1.55
CA ASP A 214 4.38 -27.09 0.38
C ASP A 214 3.72 -26.44 -0.85
N CYS A 215 2.57 -25.78 -0.66
CA CYS A 215 1.91 -25.01 -1.71
C CYS A 215 2.77 -23.83 -2.21
N GLU A 216 3.44 -23.12 -1.30
CA GLU A 216 4.34 -22.01 -1.65
C GLU A 216 5.54 -22.51 -2.48
N ALA A 217 6.14 -23.65 -2.08
CA ALA A 217 7.23 -24.27 -2.82
C ALA A 217 6.79 -24.67 -4.25
N LYS A 218 5.59 -25.26 -4.39
CA LYS A 218 5.01 -25.60 -5.70
C LYS A 218 4.80 -24.36 -6.56
N ALA A 219 4.19 -23.31 -6.00
CA ALA A 219 3.96 -22.05 -6.72
C ALA A 219 5.28 -21.38 -7.17
N LYS A 220 6.33 -21.42 -6.34
CA LYS A 220 7.67 -20.94 -6.72
C LYS A 220 8.25 -21.71 -7.90
N ASN A 221 8.05 -23.03 -7.96
CA ASN A 221 8.52 -23.85 -9.07
C ASN A 221 7.73 -23.58 -10.36
N GLU A 222 6.40 -23.45 -10.28
CA GLU A 222 5.56 -23.07 -11.42
C GLU A 222 5.94 -21.69 -11.97
N LEU A 223 6.21 -20.71 -11.08
CA LEU A 223 6.68 -19.39 -11.49
C LEU A 223 8.03 -19.44 -12.22
N LYS A 224 8.96 -20.28 -11.76
CA LYS A 224 10.24 -20.50 -12.46
C LYS A 224 10.03 -21.08 -13.86
N HIS A 225 9.10 -22.03 -14.01
CA HIS A 225 8.76 -22.62 -15.30
C HIS A 225 8.13 -21.60 -16.26
N VAL A 226 7.17 -20.79 -15.80
CA VAL A 226 6.56 -19.72 -16.61
C VAL A 226 7.60 -18.69 -17.05
N LYS A 227 8.54 -18.32 -16.18
CA LYS A 227 9.65 -17.41 -16.56
C LYS A 227 10.55 -18.00 -17.66
N LEU A 228 10.77 -19.32 -17.66
CA LEU A 228 11.53 -20.00 -18.71
C LEU A 228 10.77 -19.96 -20.05
N LEU A 229 9.48 -20.30 -20.04
CA LEU A 229 8.61 -20.24 -21.22
C LEU A 229 8.53 -18.83 -21.80
N LEU A 230 8.48 -17.81 -20.95
CA LEU A 230 8.45 -16.42 -21.39
C LEU A 230 9.73 -16.05 -22.15
N LYS A 231 10.90 -16.44 -21.64
CA LYS A 231 12.18 -16.23 -22.34
C LYS A 231 12.25 -16.96 -23.69
N GLU A 232 11.72 -18.18 -23.76
CA GLU A 232 11.64 -18.94 -25.01
C GLU A 232 10.77 -18.22 -26.05
N ARG A 233 9.60 -17.70 -25.65
CA ARG A 233 8.73 -16.92 -26.53
C ARG A 233 9.34 -15.57 -26.95
N GLU A 234 10.05 -14.89 -26.07
CA GLU A 234 10.80 -13.67 -26.42
C GLU A 234 11.89 -13.94 -27.48
N HIS A 235 12.55 -15.10 -27.38
CA HIS A 235 13.51 -15.54 -28.39
C HIS A 235 12.83 -15.83 -29.73
N GLU A 236 11.73 -16.60 -29.76
CA GLU A 236 10.96 -16.87 -30.98
C GLU A 236 10.48 -15.59 -31.66
N VAL A 237 9.95 -14.63 -30.90
CA VAL A 237 9.50 -13.32 -31.42
C VAL A 237 10.67 -12.55 -32.04
N SER A 238 11.84 -12.58 -31.41
CA SER A 238 13.05 -11.91 -31.93
C SER A 238 13.54 -12.57 -33.23
N GLU A 239 13.48 -13.90 -33.32
CA GLU A 239 13.80 -14.65 -34.53
C GLU A 239 12.82 -14.31 -35.67
N PHE A 240 11.52 -14.29 -35.38
CA PHE A 240 10.49 -13.92 -36.35
C PHE A 240 10.65 -12.49 -36.85
N LYS A 241 10.96 -11.55 -35.96
CA LYS A 241 11.25 -10.15 -36.31
C LYS A 241 12.44 -10.05 -37.27
N SER A 242 13.50 -10.81 -37.02
CA SER A 242 14.68 -10.85 -37.87
C SER A 242 14.37 -11.42 -39.25
N LYS A 243 13.56 -12.49 -39.33
CA LYS A 243 13.06 -13.07 -40.59
C LYS A 243 12.21 -12.06 -41.37
N MET A 244 11.27 -11.37 -40.72
CA MET A 244 10.44 -10.34 -41.35
C MET A 244 11.27 -9.19 -41.92
N GLN A 245 12.28 -8.73 -41.19
CA GLN A 245 13.18 -7.68 -41.66
C GLN A 245 14.00 -8.13 -42.88
N SER A 246 14.43 -9.39 -42.91
CA SER A 246 15.10 -9.98 -44.07
C SER A 246 14.18 -10.00 -45.30
N TYR A 247 12.92 -10.42 -45.14
CA TYR A 247 11.93 -10.39 -46.23
C TYR A 247 11.65 -8.97 -46.73
N GLU A 248 11.51 -8.00 -45.82
CA GLU A 248 11.31 -6.60 -46.19
C GLU A 248 12.49 -6.08 -47.04
N ASN A 249 13.72 -6.45 -46.67
CA ASN A 249 14.91 -6.09 -47.43
C ASN A 249 14.95 -6.76 -48.82
N ASP A 250 14.60 -8.05 -48.93
CA ASP A 250 14.50 -8.74 -50.23
C ASP A 250 13.46 -8.08 -51.14
N VAL A 251 12.28 -7.76 -50.60
CA VAL A 251 11.23 -7.06 -51.35
C VAL A 251 11.70 -5.68 -51.82
N LYS A 252 12.35 -4.90 -50.96
CA LYS A 252 12.93 -3.59 -51.35
C LYS A 252 13.98 -3.74 -52.46
N GLN A 253 14.86 -4.74 -52.36
CA GLN A 253 15.85 -5.00 -53.40
C GLN A 253 15.21 -5.34 -54.75
N ARG A 254 14.18 -6.21 -54.74
CA ARG A 254 13.44 -6.56 -55.96
C ARG A 254 12.71 -5.36 -56.56
N LEU A 255 12.11 -4.51 -55.72
CA LEU A 255 11.42 -3.30 -56.15
C LEU A 255 12.39 -2.31 -56.81
N ASN A 256 13.54 -2.04 -56.19
CA ASN A 256 14.59 -1.20 -56.77
C ASN A 256 15.11 -1.77 -58.11
N ALA A 257 15.25 -3.10 -58.21
CA ALA A 257 15.66 -3.75 -59.45
C ALA A 257 14.61 -3.60 -60.57
N LEU A 258 13.31 -3.66 -60.23
CA LEU A 258 12.22 -3.42 -61.17
C LEU A 258 12.17 -1.95 -61.61
N GLU A 259 12.31 -1.00 -60.69
CA GLU A 259 12.37 0.42 -61.00
C GLU A 259 13.53 0.75 -61.96
N GLY A 260 14.71 0.14 -61.76
CA GLY A 260 15.85 0.26 -62.67
C GLY A 260 15.54 -0.27 -64.08
N LYS A 261 14.84 -1.40 -64.19
CA LYS A 261 14.40 -1.95 -65.49
C LYS A 261 13.38 -1.03 -66.16
N VAL A 262 12.41 -0.52 -65.42
CA VAL A 262 11.41 0.45 -65.94
C VAL A 262 12.10 1.72 -66.43
N GLY A 263 13.07 2.25 -65.68
CA GLY A 263 13.88 3.39 -66.12
C GLY A 263 14.63 3.13 -67.42
N THR A 264 15.18 1.93 -67.59
CA THR A 264 15.87 1.52 -68.83
C THR A 264 14.90 1.45 -70.01
N VAL A 265 13.72 0.86 -69.82
CA VAL A 265 12.67 0.81 -70.84
C VAL A 265 12.22 2.22 -71.23
N HIS A 266 12.02 3.10 -70.24
CA HIS A 266 11.64 4.49 -70.50
C HIS A 266 12.68 5.23 -71.35
N LYS A 267 13.97 5.03 -71.04
CA LYS A 267 15.08 5.58 -71.85
C LYS A 267 15.06 5.05 -73.28
N ASN A 268 14.91 3.74 -73.47
CA ASN A 268 14.85 3.12 -74.80
C ASN A 268 13.64 3.63 -75.61
N VAL A 269 12.48 3.83 -74.97
CA VAL A 269 11.28 4.41 -75.61
C VAL A 269 11.55 5.84 -76.07
N ASN A 270 12.21 6.66 -75.26
CA ASN A 270 12.56 8.03 -75.63
C ASN A 270 13.57 8.07 -76.78
N GLU A 271 14.61 7.24 -76.75
CA GLU A 271 15.57 7.12 -77.87
C GLU A 271 14.89 6.68 -79.17
N LEU A 272 13.94 5.75 -79.09
CA LEU A 272 13.15 5.31 -80.23
C LEU A 272 12.26 6.45 -80.78
N LYS A 273 11.63 7.22 -79.88
CA LYS A 273 10.81 8.39 -80.23
C LYS A 273 11.63 9.49 -80.92
N ASP A 274 12.84 9.74 -80.44
CA ASP A 274 13.77 10.69 -81.07
C ASP A 274 14.24 10.21 -82.44
N THR A 275 14.52 8.91 -82.57
CA THR A 275 14.89 8.29 -83.85
C THR A 275 13.74 8.37 -84.85
N TYR A 276 12.51 8.12 -84.41
CA TYR A 276 11.31 8.25 -85.24
C TYR A 276 11.09 9.71 -85.68
N SER A 277 11.25 10.67 -84.78
CA SER A 277 11.12 12.11 -85.08
C SER A 277 12.15 12.57 -86.12
N ARG A 278 13.40 12.10 -86.00
CA ARG A 278 14.45 12.35 -87.00
C ARG A 278 14.09 11.77 -88.38
N LYS A 279 13.63 10.52 -88.44
CA LYS A 279 13.21 9.88 -89.71
C LYS A 279 12.05 10.64 -90.37
N ARG A 280 11.05 11.06 -89.58
CA ARG A 280 9.91 11.83 -90.08
C ARG A 280 10.37 13.16 -90.70
N PHE A 281 11.28 13.87 -90.04
CA PHE A 281 11.83 15.13 -90.55
C PHE A 281 12.53 14.96 -91.90
N VAL A 282 13.34 13.90 -92.05
CA VAL A 282 14.00 13.57 -93.34
C VAL A 282 12.97 13.23 -94.43
N SER A 283 11.92 12.47 -94.11
CA SER A 283 10.84 12.19 -95.09
C SER A 283 10.09 13.45 -95.53
N THR A 284 9.82 14.40 -94.64
CA THR A 284 9.20 15.68 -95.01
C THR A 284 10.15 16.58 -95.81
N ALA A 285 11.46 16.55 -95.54
CA ALA A 285 12.45 17.29 -96.32
C ALA A 285 12.50 16.82 -97.79
N ASN A 286 12.44 15.50 -98.01
CA ASN A 286 12.41 14.92 -99.35
C ASN A 286 11.09 15.17 -100.11
N GLN A 287 9.99 15.51 -99.43
CA GLN A 287 8.72 15.89 -100.09
C GLN A 287 8.69 17.35 -100.53
N HIS A 288 9.58 18.21 -100.01
CA HIS A 288 9.62 19.63 -100.36
C HIS A 288 10.47 19.93 -101.62
N GLU A 289 11.22 18.95 -102.14
CA GLU A 289 11.98 19.06 -103.39
C GLU A 289 11.16 18.80 -104.67
N THR A 290 9.87 18.45 -104.57
CA THR A 290 9.00 18.19 -105.75
C THR A 290 7.83 19.16 -105.91
N MET A 291 7.82 20.30 -105.22
CA MET A 291 6.80 21.35 -105.44
C MET A 291 7.44 22.72 -105.65
N ASP A 292 7.87 22.95 -106.89
CA ASP A 292 8.14 24.28 -107.43
C ASP A 292 7.39 24.42 -108.77
N ALA A 293 6.15 24.88 -108.69
CA ALA A 293 5.43 25.56 -109.77
C ALA A 293 4.16 26.24 -109.22
N THR A 294 4.04 27.54 -109.54
CA THR A 294 2.85 28.44 -109.50
C THR A 294 2.42 29.11 -108.18
N ASP A 295 3.01 30.30 -107.92
CA ASP A 295 2.47 31.70 -107.95
C ASP A 295 1.09 32.07 -107.31
N PRO A 296 0.82 33.36 -106.96
CA PRO A 296 0.38 33.73 -105.62
C PRO A 296 -0.91 34.60 -105.61
N THR A 297 -1.68 34.62 -104.53
CA THR A 297 -2.52 35.81 -104.25
C THR A 297 -2.88 35.92 -102.77
N SER A 298 -2.47 37.05 -102.17
CA SER A 298 -2.98 37.68 -100.94
C SER A 298 -4.45 38.15 -101.13
N PRO A 299 -5.19 38.85 -100.21
CA PRO A 299 -4.85 39.36 -98.85
C PRO A 299 -5.97 39.32 -97.74
N VAL A 300 -5.59 39.41 -96.44
CA VAL A 300 -6.10 40.31 -95.34
C VAL A 300 -7.59 40.19 -94.85
N PRO A 301 -8.07 40.69 -93.66
CA PRO A 301 -7.57 40.85 -92.26
C PRO A 301 -8.54 40.34 -91.14
N ASP A 302 -8.08 40.45 -89.87
CA ASP A 302 -8.73 40.80 -88.58
C ASP A 302 -10.17 40.35 -88.20
N ILE A 303 -10.33 39.94 -86.91
CA ILE A 303 -11.09 40.62 -85.83
C ILE A 303 -11.52 39.61 -84.75
N CYS A 304 -11.29 40.02 -83.50
CA CYS A 304 -11.74 39.50 -82.20
C CYS A 304 -13.14 38.87 -82.17
N THR A 305 -13.37 37.83 -81.34
CA THR A 305 -14.09 37.94 -80.05
C THR A 305 -14.20 36.58 -79.34
N SER A 306 -13.89 36.58 -78.04
CA SER A 306 -14.48 35.67 -77.06
C SER A 306 -15.93 36.12 -76.80
N PRO A 307 -16.90 35.22 -76.49
CA PRO A 307 -17.07 34.89 -75.06
C PRO A 307 -17.63 33.48 -74.75
N ASN A 308 -17.35 33.05 -73.52
CA ASN A 308 -18.16 32.28 -72.57
C ASN A 308 -18.97 31.02 -72.95
N ASP A 309 -18.71 30.02 -72.09
CA ASP A 309 -19.65 29.28 -71.25
C ASP A 309 -20.32 27.96 -71.69
N HIS A 310 -20.18 27.03 -70.73
CA HIS A 310 -21.12 25.99 -70.27
C HIS A 310 -21.28 24.65 -71.02
N ASN A 311 -21.29 23.61 -70.17
CA ASN A 311 -22.10 22.40 -70.24
C ASN A 311 -21.68 21.35 -71.29
N SER A 312 -21.77 20.03 -71.08
CA SER A 312 -22.31 19.19 -70.01
C SER A 312 -21.87 17.74 -70.28
N MET A 313 -21.84 16.95 -69.21
CA MET A 313 -22.36 15.57 -69.09
C MET A 313 -22.08 14.48 -70.14
N SER A 314 -21.73 13.32 -69.55
CA SER A 314 -22.28 11.99 -69.83
C SER A 314 -21.79 11.28 -71.10
N SER A 315 -21.04 10.21 -70.91
CA SER A 315 -21.62 8.84 -70.96
C SER A 315 -20.50 7.80 -71.01
N SER A 316 -20.61 6.76 -70.19
CA SER A 316 -19.86 5.51 -70.36
C SER A 316 -20.83 4.34 -70.12
N PRO A 317 -20.94 3.38 -71.05
CA PRO A 317 -21.88 2.30 -70.92
C PRO A 317 -21.30 1.08 -70.18
N GLN A 318 -22.23 0.33 -69.62
CA GLN A 318 -22.10 -0.95 -68.91
C GLN A 318 -21.57 -2.10 -69.80
N GLN A 319 -20.95 -3.10 -69.17
CA GLN A 319 -21.41 -4.52 -69.13
C GLN A 319 -20.49 -5.34 -68.17
N LYS A 320 -21.04 -5.96 -67.10
CA LYS A 320 -21.41 -7.40 -66.93
C LYS A 320 -20.18 -8.32 -66.99
N THR A 321 -19.79 -9.14 -65.98
CA THR A 321 -20.53 -10.24 -65.32
C THR A 321 -19.82 -10.83 -64.06
N THR A 322 -20.63 -11.33 -63.11
CA THR A 322 -20.52 -12.56 -62.26
C THR A 322 -19.48 -12.77 -61.13
N ASN A 323 -20.05 -13.05 -59.93
CA ASN A 323 -19.73 -14.05 -58.88
C ASN A 323 -18.36 -13.97 -58.17
N SER A 324 -18.17 -14.18 -56.85
CA SER A 324 -18.97 -14.76 -55.76
C SER A 324 -18.27 -14.48 -54.39
N SER A 325 -19.07 -14.45 -53.32
CA SER A 325 -18.79 -14.92 -51.94
C SER A 325 -17.45 -14.57 -51.24
N ALA A 326 -17.52 -13.77 -50.15
CA ALA A 326 -17.36 -14.27 -48.78
C ALA A 326 -17.49 -13.14 -47.73
N LYS A 327 -18.23 -13.48 -46.67
CA LYS A 327 -18.41 -12.73 -45.41
C LYS A 327 -17.06 -12.48 -44.71
N GLN A 328 -16.87 -11.34 -44.05
CA GLN A 328 -16.78 -11.25 -42.58
C GLN A 328 -16.49 -9.82 -42.05
N SER A 329 -17.34 -9.45 -41.09
CA SER A 329 -17.24 -8.51 -39.97
C SER A 329 -16.29 -7.31 -40.01
N SER A 330 -16.94 -6.14 -40.02
CA SER A 330 -16.48 -4.86 -39.47
C SER A 330 -16.17 -4.92 -37.97
N VAL A 331 -15.01 -4.41 -37.56
CA VAL A 331 -14.80 -3.80 -36.24
C VAL A 331 -14.13 -2.45 -36.46
N ASN A 332 -14.80 -1.41 -35.98
CA ASN A 332 -14.36 -0.01 -35.98
C ASN A 332 -13.10 0.16 -35.12
N ALA A 333 -12.09 0.84 -35.65
CA ALA A 333 -11.03 1.45 -34.86
C ALA A 333 -10.89 2.91 -35.29
N ASP A 334 -11.46 3.77 -34.45
CA ASP A 334 -11.38 5.22 -34.49
C ASP A 334 -9.93 5.66 -34.26
N THR A 335 -9.40 6.48 -35.15
CA THR A 335 -8.03 7.01 -35.09
C THR A 335 -8.09 8.54 -35.00
N THR A 336 -7.93 9.08 -33.79
CA THR A 336 -7.65 10.50 -33.58
C THR A 336 -6.14 10.74 -33.64
N LYS A 337 -5.78 11.50 -34.68
CA LYS A 337 -4.53 12.23 -34.91
C LYS A 337 -4.12 13.06 -33.68
N GLU A 338 -2.84 12.99 -33.32
CA GLU A 338 -2.10 14.21 -32.94
C GLU A 338 -0.75 14.24 -33.66
N ARG A 339 -0.45 15.47 -34.07
CA ARG A 339 0.52 15.90 -35.07
C ARG A 339 1.55 16.72 -34.30
N GLY A 340 2.83 16.40 -34.44
CA GLY A 340 3.91 17.12 -33.79
C GLY A 340 5.18 17.00 -34.61
N ASP A 341 5.26 17.78 -35.69
CA ASP A 341 6.50 18.05 -36.41
C ASP A 341 7.41 18.93 -35.56
N ASN A 342 8.71 18.60 -35.47
CA ASN A 342 9.79 19.58 -35.43
C ASN A 342 11.11 18.94 -35.91
N MET A 343 11.69 19.58 -36.92
CA MET A 343 12.92 19.23 -37.62
C MET A 343 14.18 19.88 -36.99
N ALA A 344 15.33 19.38 -37.48
CA ALA A 344 16.70 19.94 -37.50
C ALA A 344 17.59 19.55 -36.31
N LYS A 345 18.85 19.09 -36.47
CA LYS A 345 19.78 18.88 -37.59
C LYS A 345 20.86 17.87 -37.10
N PRO A 346 21.61 17.19 -37.99
CA PRO A 346 22.69 16.29 -37.60
C PRO A 346 24.02 17.04 -37.54
N ASP A 347 24.91 16.64 -36.63
CA ASP A 347 26.34 16.87 -36.85
C ASP A 347 27.20 15.67 -36.50
N SER A 348 28.19 15.56 -37.36
CA SER A 348 29.15 14.52 -37.59
C SER A 348 30.31 14.61 -36.60
N SER A 349 30.84 13.46 -36.16
CA SER A 349 32.30 13.27 -36.13
C SER A 349 32.72 11.83 -35.86
N LYS A 350 33.55 11.36 -36.80
CA LYS A 350 34.31 10.13 -36.81
C LYS A 350 35.36 10.14 -35.68
N ARG A 351 35.60 9.00 -35.03
CA ARG A 351 36.99 8.51 -34.89
C ARG A 351 37.05 6.99 -34.71
N VAL A 352 37.98 6.43 -35.47
CA VAL A 352 38.26 5.03 -35.76
C VAL A 352 39.52 4.62 -35.00
N ARG A 353 39.54 3.36 -34.51
CA ARG A 353 40.71 2.51 -34.16
C ARG A 353 41.64 3.02 -33.03
N THR A 354 42.22 2.20 -32.16
CA THR A 354 42.85 0.88 -32.32
C THR A 354 42.89 0.12 -30.98
N THR A 355 42.72 -1.20 -31.02
CA THR A 355 43.29 -2.15 -30.04
C THR A 355 44.80 -2.31 -30.27
N PRO A 356 45.58 -2.74 -29.26
CA PRO A 356 46.17 -4.09 -29.36
C PRO A 356 46.24 -4.91 -28.05
N THR A 357 46.00 -6.21 -28.22
CA THR A 357 46.68 -7.42 -27.67
C THR A 357 47.21 -7.52 -26.23
N THR A 358 46.63 -8.50 -25.52
CA THR A 358 47.25 -9.66 -24.83
C THR A 358 48.58 -9.51 -24.08
N SER A 359 48.54 -9.84 -22.78
CA SER A 359 49.53 -10.72 -22.14
C SER A 359 48.93 -11.44 -20.93
N GLU A 360 49.08 -12.76 -20.92
CA GLU A 360 48.77 -13.68 -19.84
C GLU A 360 49.68 -13.48 -18.62
N GLY A 361 49.20 -13.85 -17.42
CA GLY A 361 50.00 -13.90 -16.21
C GLY A 361 49.26 -14.50 -15.01
N LYS A 362 49.18 -15.84 -14.95
CA LYS A 362 48.79 -16.62 -13.76
C LYS A 362 49.81 -16.42 -12.63
N ARG A 363 49.33 -16.27 -11.38
CA ARG A 363 49.69 -17.09 -10.18
C ARG A 363 49.25 -16.39 -8.87
N THR A 364 48.33 -17.02 -8.14
CA THR A 364 48.24 -17.03 -6.66
C THR A 364 49.27 -18.06 -6.10
N PRO A 365 49.53 -18.26 -4.77
CA PRO A 365 48.69 -17.94 -3.59
C PRO A 365 49.46 -17.53 -2.28
N SER A 366 48.72 -17.51 -1.16
CA SER A 366 49.11 -17.67 0.28
C SER A 366 49.24 -16.42 1.19
N SER A 367 48.18 -16.16 1.98
CA SER A 367 48.01 -16.29 3.46
C SER A 367 49.11 -15.83 4.46
N PRO A 368 48.85 -15.74 5.80
CA PRO A 368 48.63 -14.47 6.52
C PRO A 368 49.62 -14.23 7.68
N CYS A 369 49.65 -13.02 8.25
CA CYS A 369 50.22 -12.81 9.60
C CYS A 369 49.63 -11.57 10.30
N GLU A 370 49.49 -11.73 11.61
CA GLU A 370 48.88 -10.85 12.60
C GLU A 370 49.84 -9.75 13.15
N HIS A 371 49.27 -8.91 14.02
CA HIS A 371 49.88 -8.13 15.11
C HIS A 371 50.44 -6.71 14.86
N SER A 372 49.57 -5.74 15.21
CA SER A 372 49.73 -4.76 16.31
C SER A 372 50.60 -3.49 16.20
N PHE A 373 50.11 -2.52 16.98
CA PHE A 373 50.72 -1.33 17.58
C PHE A 373 50.79 0.01 16.82
N CYS A 374 49.97 0.93 17.37
CA CYS A 374 50.13 2.36 17.60
C CYS A 374 51.27 3.11 16.89
N LEU A 375 50.91 4.21 16.23
CA LEU A 375 51.68 5.46 16.32
C LEU A 375 50.77 6.67 16.08
N ALA A 376 50.94 7.64 16.97
CA ALA A 376 50.34 8.96 16.92
C ALA A 376 50.86 9.78 15.73
N ALA A 377 50.02 10.64 15.17
CA ALA A 377 50.47 11.83 14.46
C ALA A 377 49.43 12.95 14.54
N THR A 378 49.86 14.01 15.19
CA THR A 378 49.26 15.34 15.31
C THR A 378 49.32 16.14 14.01
N THR A 379 48.26 16.87 13.66
CA THR A 379 48.28 18.15 12.90
C THR A 379 46.90 18.82 13.07
N LYS A 380 46.78 19.81 13.96
CA LYS A 380 46.89 21.27 13.72
C LYS A 380 45.88 21.88 12.72
N VAL A 381 44.97 22.67 13.31
CA VAL A 381 44.63 24.08 12.99
C VAL A 381 43.82 24.35 11.71
N ASN A 382 42.57 24.82 11.87
CA ASN A 382 42.26 26.23 11.61
C ASN A 382 40.91 26.67 12.19
N THR A 383 40.94 27.83 12.85
CA THR A 383 39.86 28.50 13.56
C THR A 383 39.59 29.83 12.84
N ILE A 384 38.36 30.36 13.02
CA ILE A 384 37.91 31.77 12.85
C ILE A 384 37.34 32.12 11.44
N PRO A 385 36.35 33.05 11.24
CA PRO A 385 35.53 33.83 12.19
C PRO A 385 34.00 33.82 12.00
N VAL A 386 33.35 34.28 13.07
CA VAL A 386 32.08 35.00 13.17
C VAL A 386 32.01 36.24 12.25
N VAL A 387 30.88 36.43 11.55
CA VAL A 387 30.51 37.73 10.95
C VAL A 387 29.05 38.05 11.24
N THR A 388 28.85 39.07 12.06
CA THR A 388 27.66 39.92 12.17
C THR A 388 27.69 40.97 11.05
N SER A 389 26.53 41.36 10.49
CA SER A 389 26.07 42.77 10.39
C SER A 389 25.04 43.10 9.25
N TYR A 390 24.24 44.16 9.52
CA TYR A 390 23.42 45.09 8.70
C TYR A 390 22.30 44.54 7.77
N ARG A 391 21.01 44.94 7.85
CA ARG A 391 20.26 46.23 7.84
C ARG A 391 20.34 47.01 6.50
N GLN A 392 19.23 47.00 5.75
CA GLN A 392 18.74 48.00 4.79
C GLN A 392 17.29 47.58 4.43
N GLU A 393 16.20 48.22 4.87
CA GLU A 393 15.66 49.57 4.55
C GLU A 393 15.49 49.84 3.05
N SER A 394 14.23 49.78 2.59
CA SER A 394 13.71 50.56 1.47
C SER A 394 12.22 50.84 1.69
N ASN A 395 11.93 52.11 1.96
CA ASN A 395 10.62 52.77 1.87
C ASN A 395 10.82 53.99 0.97
N ASP A 396 9.85 54.26 0.08
CA ASP A 396 9.37 55.58 -0.38
C ASP A 396 8.69 55.45 -1.75
N THR A 397 7.62 56.16 -2.14
CA THR A 397 6.44 56.80 -1.52
C THR A 397 5.59 57.34 -2.70
N ALA A 398 4.25 57.35 -2.59
CA ALA A 398 3.31 58.29 -3.26
C ALA A 398 1.87 57.88 -2.83
N VAL A 399 1.27 58.48 -1.79
CA VAL A 399 0.49 59.75 -1.72
C VAL A 399 -0.72 59.77 -2.66
N THR A 400 -1.94 59.64 -2.10
CA THR A 400 -2.93 60.72 -1.93
C THR A 400 -4.16 60.26 -1.12
N ASN A 401 -4.38 60.95 0.02
CA ASN A 401 -5.61 61.38 0.70
C ASN A 401 -6.94 60.63 0.45
N ASN A 402 -7.58 60.16 1.53
CA ASN A 402 -8.73 60.84 2.14
C ASN A 402 -9.10 60.18 3.48
N ASP A 403 -9.36 61.04 4.46
CA ASP A 403 -9.85 60.73 5.79
C ASP A 403 -11.27 60.15 5.74
N ASP A 404 -11.52 59.07 6.47
CA ASP A 404 -12.76 58.95 7.26
C ASP A 404 -12.55 57.94 8.40
N GLU A 405 -12.80 58.41 9.63
CA GLU A 405 -12.64 57.66 10.86
C GLU A 405 -13.79 56.64 11.01
N GLY A 406 -13.42 55.37 11.21
CA GLY A 406 -14.36 54.29 11.47
C GLY A 406 -13.65 53.13 12.15
N GLU A 407 -13.50 53.25 13.46
CA GLU A 407 -12.95 52.26 14.38
C GLU A 407 -13.69 50.91 14.24
N HIS A 408 -13.09 49.97 13.50
CA HIS A 408 -13.54 48.58 13.45
C HIS A 408 -12.40 47.63 13.82
N ASP A 409 -12.54 47.12 15.04
CA ASP A 409 -11.84 46.01 15.66
C ASP A 409 -11.76 44.80 14.69
N ILE A 410 -10.58 44.55 14.10
CA ILE A 410 -10.32 43.38 13.26
C ILE A 410 -10.09 42.18 14.17
N GLY A 411 -11.18 41.68 14.74
CA GLY A 411 -11.23 40.34 15.31
C GLY A 411 -11.16 39.31 14.18
N PHE A 412 -10.15 38.44 14.20
CA PHE A 412 -10.10 37.23 13.37
C PHE A 412 -11.27 36.30 13.73
N SER A 413 -12.46 36.57 13.18
CA SER A 413 -13.57 35.63 13.22
C SER A 413 -13.20 34.47 12.28
N GLY A 414 -12.74 33.36 12.87
CA GLY A 414 -12.52 32.13 12.12
C GLY A 414 -13.78 31.82 11.30
N TYR A 415 -13.58 31.54 10.01
CA TYR A 415 -14.61 31.06 9.07
C TYR A 415 -15.44 29.95 9.72
N GLN A 416 -16.51 30.30 10.42
CA GLN A 416 -17.54 29.37 10.83
C GLN A 416 -18.31 29.07 9.56
N ARG A 417 -18.00 27.92 8.94
CA ARG A 417 -18.82 27.38 7.84
C ARG A 417 -20.28 27.51 8.26
N PRO A 418 -21.15 28.12 7.44
CA PRO A 418 -22.54 28.40 7.81
C PRO A 418 -23.18 27.12 8.33
N ARG A 419 -23.55 27.13 9.62
CA ARG A 419 -24.10 25.96 10.35
C ARG A 419 -25.38 25.40 9.71
N ASN A 420 -25.99 26.13 8.77
CA ASN A 420 -27.27 25.78 8.17
C ASN A 420 -27.19 24.74 7.02
N ARG A 421 -26.02 24.40 6.48
CA ARG A 421 -25.93 23.33 5.44
C ARG A 421 -25.88 21.90 5.98
N ARG A 422 -25.82 21.70 7.30
CA ARG A 422 -25.78 20.35 7.90
C ARG A 422 -27.16 19.73 8.13
N GLN A 423 -28.25 20.49 7.97
CA GLN A 423 -29.60 20.00 8.24
C GLN A 423 -30.11 19.00 7.19
N ASN A 424 -29.51 18.97 6.00
CA ASN A 424 -30.00 18.13 4.90
C ASN A 424 -29.31 16.78 4.78
N ILE A 425 -28.54 16.33 5.78
CA ILE A 425 -27.84 15.04 5.73
C ILE A 425 -28.15 14.22 6.98
N LYS A 426 -28.83 13.09 6.80
CA LYS A 426 -28.96 12.05 7.84
C LYS A 426 -27.83 11.05 7.75
N ARG A 427 -27.39 10.56 8.90
CA ARG A 427 -26.36 9.53 9.01
C ARG A 427 -27.04 8.22 9.33
N LEU A 428 -26.74 7.18 8.56
CA LEU A 428 -27.30 5.84 8.77
C LEU A 428 -26.17 4.85 9.02
N PHE A 429 -26.45 3.85 9.84
CA PHE A 429 -25.63 2.67 10.08
C PHE A 429 -26.14 1.53 9.23
N VAL A 430 -25.28 0.96 8.39
CA VAL A 430 -25.58 -0.23 7.58
C VAL A 430 -24.69 -1.37 8.04
N SER A 431 -25.27 -2.53 8.34
CA SER A 431 -24.54 -3.70 8.83
C SER A 431 -24.97 -4.98 8.14
N ARG A 432 -24.19 -6.05 8.35
CA ARG A 432 -24.36 -7.38 7.73
C ARG A 432 -24.23 -7.36 6.21
N LEU A 433 -23.56 -6.36 5.65
CA LEU A 433 -23.37 -6.25 4.21
C LEU A 433 -22.25 -7.21 3.78
N ARG A 434 -22.61 -8.30 3.10
CA ARG A 434 -21.67 -9.34 2.67
C ARG A 434 -21.18 -9.07 1.25
N SER A 435 -19.87 -9.03 1.04
CA SER A 435 -19.28 -8.86 -0.29
C SER A 435 -17.93 -9.53 -0.41
N LYS A 436 -17.62 -10.00 -1.62
CA LYS A 436 -16.28 -10.47 -2.02
C LYS A 436 -15.38 -9.32 -2.48
N LEU A 437 -15.97 -8.17 -2.80
CA LEU A 437 -15.24 -7.00 -3.30
C LEU A 437 -14.47 -6.31 -2.17
N PRO A 438 -13.31 -5.68 -2.49
CA PRO A 438 -12.63 -4.79 -1.56
C PRO A 438 -13.52 -3.57 -1.25
N PHE A 439 -13.28 -2.94 -0.09
CA PHE A 439 -14.12 -1.82 0.39
C PHE A 439 -14.24 -0.67 -0.62
N GLY A 440 -13.17 -0.36 -1.37
CA GLY A 440 -13.18 0.71 -2.38
C GLY A 440 -14.24 0.50 -3.46
N ASP A 441 -14.33 -0.72 -4.01
CA ASP A 441 -15.30 -1.07 -5.05
C ASP A 441 -16.70 -1.27 -4.47
N LEU A 442 -16.78 -1.81 -3.26
CA LEU A 442 -18.02 -1.95 -2.52
C LEU A 442 -18.69 -0.60 -2.26
N SER A 443 -17.92 0.41 -1.85
CA SER A 443 -18.41 1.76 -1.62
C SER A 443 -19.04 2.35 -2.88
N LYS A 444 -18.37 2.22 -4.04
CA LYS A 444 -18.89 2.66 -5.34
C LYS A 444 -20.17 1.91 -5.70
N LYS A 445 -20.20 0.59 -5.50
CA LYS A 445 -21.36 -0.26 -5.79
C LYS A 445 -22.57 0.10 -4.94
N ILE A 446 -22.38 0.42 -3.65
CA ILE A 446 -23.44 0.92 -2.76
C ILE A 446 -23.98 2.26 -3.25
N GLN A 447 -23.10 3.18 -3.66
CA GLN A 447 -23.52 4.47 -4.20
C GLN A 447 -24.31 4.32 -5.51
N SER A 448 -23.83 3.49 -6.44
CA SER A 448 -24.54 3.20 -7.69
C SER A 448 -25.89 2.51 -7.46
N PHE A 449 -25.97 1.58 -6.49
CA PHE A 449 -27.20 0.90 -6.11
C PHE A 449 -28.23 1.86 -5.50
N ALA A 450 -27.82 2.74 -4.59
CA ALA A 450 -28.73 3.73 -4.03
C ALA A 450 -29.19 4.73 -5.10
N LEU A 451 -28.28 5.13 -6.00
CA LEU A 451 -28.61 6.04 -7.09
C LEU A 451 -29.63 5.45 -8.06
N SER A 452 -29.54 4.16 -8.38
CA SER A 452 -30.55 3.50 -9.23
C SER A 452 -31.94 3.39 -8.58
N LYS A 453 -32.02 3.55 -7.26
CA LYS A 453 -33.25 3.67 -6.48
C LYS A 453 -33.67 5.13 -6.22
N GLY A 454 -33.03 6.10 -6.86
CA GLY A 454 -33.33 7.53 -6.70
C GLY A 454 -32.81 8.15 -5.40
N VAL A 455 -31.88 7.48 -4.70
CA VAL A 455 -31.31 7.94 -3.44
C VAL A 455 -29.85 8.35 -3.60
N THR A 456 -29.51 9.58 -3.24
CA THR A 456 -28.12 10.06 -3.26
C THR A 456 -27.41 9.81 -1.92
N ILE A 457 -26.39 8.94 -1.96
CA ILE A 457 -25.46 8.73 -0.84
C ILE A 457 -24.20 9.58 -1.04
N THR A 458 -24.02 10.60 -0.20
CA THR A 458 -22.92 11.57 -0.31
C THR A 458 -21.59 11.05 0.25
N PHE A 459 -21.64 10.10 1.18
CA PHE A 459 -20.44 9.59 1.84
C PHE A 459 -20.67 8.19 2.40
N VAL A 460 -19.67 7.31 2.26
CA VAL A 460 -19.65 5.96 2.81
C VAL A 460 -18.35 5.80 3.60
N ARG A 461 -18.43 5.37 4.85
CA ARG A 461 -17.28 5.11 5.72
C ARG A 461 -17.33 3.72 6.29
N LEU A 462 -16.22 3.00 6.16
CA LEU A 462 -16.01 1.73 6.82
C LEU A 462 -15.88 1.94 8.34
N LEU A 463 -16.65 1.17 9.11
CA LEU A 463 -16.54 1.14 10.57
C LEU A 463 -15.85 -0.15 11.03
N LYS A 464 -16.31 -1.29 10.53
CA LYS A 464 -15.76 -2.60 10.90
C LYS A 464 -15.90 -3.60 9.75
N THR A 465 -14.90 -4.47 9.63
CA THR A 465 -14.90 -5.61 8.70
C THR A 465 -14.78 -6.88 9.53
N TYR A 466 -15.58 -7.88 9.17
CA TYR A 466 -15.48 -9.23 9.72
C TYR A 466 -15.21 -10.17 8.56
N THR A 467 -14.10 -10.89 8.62
CA THR A 467 -13.82 -12.00 7.72
C THR A 467 -14.59 -13.22 8.23
N SER A 468 -15.41 -13.82 7.39
CA SER A 468 -15.97 -15.15 7.70
C SER A 468 -14.83 -16.16 7.82
N ASN A 469 -14.93 -17.12 8.75
CA ASN A 469 -13.97 -18.22 8.91
C ASN A 469 -13.76 -19.04 7.64
N PHE A 470 -14.69 -18.96 6.68
CA PHE A 470 -14.58 -19.62 5.37
C PHE A 470 -13.82 -18.77 4.33
N GLY A 471 -13.22 -17.64 4.71
CA GLY A 471 -12.26 -16.85 3.92
C GLY A 471 -12.77 -16.18 2.63
N LEU A 472 -13.97 -16.54 2.17
CA LEU A 472 -14.46 -16.14 0.83
C LEU A 472 -15.39 -14.93 0.85
N THR A 473 -15.84 -14.47 2.01
CA THR A 473 -16.76 -13.32 2.12
C THR A 473 -16.42 -12.44 3.31
N HIS A 474 -16.42 -11.13 3.08
CA HIS A 474 -16.28 -10.12 4.11
C HIS A 474 -17.67 -9.58 4.47
N SER A 475 -17.95 -9.44 5.77
CA SER A 475 -19.12 -8.75 6.29
C SER A 475 -18.71 -7.35 6.76
N TYR A 476 -19.37 -6.33 6.23
CA TYR A 476 -19.04 -4.94 6.45
C TYR A 476 -20.09 -4.26 7.34
N SER A 477 -19.61 -3.41 8.25
CA SER A 477 -20.42 -2.43 8.97
C SER A 477 -19.96 -1.03 8.55
N LEU A 478 -20.89 -0.23 8.06
CA LEU A 478 -20.66 1.02 7.36
C LEU A 478 -21.48 2.15 7.99
N ARG A 479 -20.96 3.38 7.89
CA ARG A 479 -21.74 4.59 8.10
C ARG A 479 -21.94 5.28 6.75
N ILE A 480 -23.19 5.55 6.40
CA ILE A 480 -23.53 6.28 5.18
C ILE A 480 -24.18 7.62 5.50
N ASN A 481 -23.95 8.61 4.64
CA ASN A 481 -24.61 9.90 4.70
C ASN A 481 -25.62 10.01 3.54
N VAL A 482 -26.89 10.15 3.88
CA VAL A 482 -28.01 10.23 2.93
C VAL A 482 -28.63 11.63 3.04
N LEU A 483 -29.09 12.20 1.93
CA LEU A 483 -29.86 13.45 2.01
C LEU A 483 -31.14 13.23 2.82
N ALA A 484 -31.51 14.19 3.68
CA ALA A 484 -32.64 14.06 4.60
C ALA A 484 -33.95 13.74 3.87
N GLN A 485 -34.17 14.30 2.69
CA GLN A 485 -35.34 14.03 1.85
C GLN A 485 -35.47 12.56 1.40
N HIS A 486 -34.36 11.81 1.38
CA HIS A 486 -34.34 10.40 0.98
C HIS A 486 -34.22 9.45 2.16
N SER A 487 -34.07 9.93 3.40
CA SER A 487 -33.79 9.05 4.53
C SER A 487 -34.94 8.09 4.83
N HIS A 488 -36.18 8.52 4.62
CA HIS A 488 -37.37 7.71 4.83
C HIS A 488 -37.40 6.52 3.87
N SER A 489 -37.13 6.75 2.58
CA SER A 489 -37.04 5.67 1.59
C SER A 489 -35.92 4.66 1.88
N VAL A 490 -34.88 5.02 2.63
CA VAL A 490 -33.77 4.10 2.97
C VAL A 490 -34.02 3.34 4.27
N LEU A 491 -34.84 3.88 5.17
CA LEU A 491 -35.12 3.32 6.48
C LEU A 491 -36.44 2.53 6.52
N ASP A 492 -37.47 3.06 5.88
CA ASP A 492 -38.85 2.57 6.03
C ASP A 492 -39.23 1.56 4.94
N ASP A 493 -38.56 1.60 3.78
CA ASP A 493 -38.76 0.63 2.69
C ASP A 493 -37.97 -0.66 2.96
N GLN A 494 -38.70 -1.70 3.36
CA GLN A 494 -38.16 -3.05 3.60
C GLN A 494 -37.48 -3.66 2.37
N HIS A 495 -37.74 -3.14 1.17
CA HIS A 495 -37.21 -3.66 -0.10
C HIS A 495 -36.14 -2.73 -0.70
N PHE A 496 -35.73 -1.69 0.04
CA PHE A 496 -34.63 -0.83 -0.40
C PHE A 496 -33.30 -1.57 -0.37
N TRP A 497 -33.01 -2.29 0.72
CA TRP A 497 -31.76 -3.05 0.88
C TRP A 497 -31.95 -4.52 0.49
N PRO A 498 -30.88 -5.20 0.00
CA PRO A 498 -30.90 -6.65 -0.18
C PRO A 498 -31.17 -7.40 1.13
N ASP A 499 -31.75 -8.59 1.01
CA ASP A 499 -32.08 -9.44 2.16
C ASP A 499 -30.89 -9.64 3.10
N GLY A 500 -31.14 -9.47 4.40
CA GLY A 500 -30.15 -9.64 5.47
C GLY A 500 -29.28 -8.41 5.76
N VAL A 501 -29.38 -7.33 4.98
CA VAL A 501 -28.73 -6.05 5.30
C VAL A 501 -29.59 -5.28 6.29
N LEU A 502 -28.99 -4.86 7.41
CA LEU A 502 -29.67 -4.06 8.43
C LEU A 502 -29.26 -2.60 8.29
N CYS A 503 -30.23 -1.71 8.15
CA CYS A 503 -30.04 -0.26 8.13
C CYS A 503 -30.78 0.39 9.30
N LYS A 504 -30.12 1.27 10.04
CA LYS A 504 -30.75 2.07 11.11
C LYS A 504 -30.17 3.47 11.18
N GLU A 505 -30.87 4.38 11.83
CA GLU A 505 -30.34 5.73 12.05
C GLU A 505 -29.07 5.69 12.93
N TRP A 506 -28.03 6.41 12.51
CA TRP A 506 -26.81 6.53 13.29
C TRP A 506 -27.04 7.54 14.41
N ILE A 507 -27.26 7.03 15.62
CA ILE A 507 -27.28 7.83 16.84
C ILE A 507 -25.81 7.95 17.30
N PRO A 508 -25.15 9.11 17.14
CA PRO A 508 -23.78 9.27 17.64
C PRO A 508 -23.85 9.12 19.16
N ASN A 509 -23.27 8.02 19.67
CA ASN A 509 -23.23 7.64 21.09
C ASN A 509 -23.68 8.78 22.00
N TYR A 510 -24.95 8.72 22.39
CA TYR A 510 -25.39 9.42 23.59
C TYR A 510 -24.34 9.10 24.64
N LYS A 511 -23.79 10.14 25.28
CA LYS A 511 -22.95 9.96 26.47
C LYS A 511 -23.68 8.94 27.32
N SER A 512 -23.05 7.79 27.53
CA SER A 512 -23.60 6.70 28.33
C SER A 512 -23.76 7.24 29.75
N ASN A 513 -24.92 7.85 30.04
CA ASN A 513 -25.54 7.67 31.34
C ASN A 513 -25.97 6.21 31.32
N THR A 514 -25.16 5.41 32.00
CA THR A 514 -25.50 4.08 32.51
C THR A 514 -26.88 4.12 33.15
N GLU A 515 -27.86 3.55 32.45
CA GLU A 515 -29.07 2.88 32.96
C GLU A 515 -30.12 2.90 31.86
N GLN A 516 -30.24 1.80 31.11
CA GLN A 516 -31.51 1.07 30.92
C GLN A 516 -31.43 0.05 29.78
N ASP A 517 -31.99 -1.12 30.11
CA ASP A 517 -32.55 -2.16 29.26
C ASP A 517 -31.63 -3.01 28.39
N ASN A 518 -31.09 -4.04 29.05
CA ASN A 518 -30.94 -5.37 28.46
C ASN A 518 -32.33 -6.02 28.36
N SER A 519 -33.01 -5.76 27.26
CA SER A 519 -34.01 -6.67 26.69
C SER A 519 -33.69 -6.81 25.21
N TRP A 520 -34.08 -7.92 24.60
CA TRP A 520 -33.89 -8.28 23.18
C TRP A 520 -32.58 -9.04 22.85
N GLU A 521 -32.57 -10.32 23.25
CA GLU A 521 -32.11 -11.40 22.36
C GLU A 521 -33.19 -11.71 21.30
#